data_AF-A0A336KY98-F1
#
_entry.id   AF-A0A336KY98-F1
#
_cell.length_a   1.000
_cell.length_b   1.000
_cell.length_c   1.000
_cell.angle_alpha   90.00
_cell.angle_beta   90.00
_cell.angle_gamma   90.00
#
_symmetry.space_group_name_H-M   'P 1'
#
loop_
_entity.id
_entity.type
_entity.pdbx_description
1 polymer ?
#
loop_
_entity_poly.entity_id
_entity_poly.type
_entity_poly.pdbx_seq_one_letter_code
_entity_poly.pdbx_strand_id
1 'polypeptide(L)'
;MKACIAYDRYNTIARPFDGRLTHTKAIMMTSLVWLYTIPWAVLPVLKFWGRYVPEGYLTSCTFDYLTTTFDNKMFVGTLFTFSYVFPMSLIIYYYSQIVSHVANHEKALRDQAKKMNVESLRSNQNAGSSSVEIRIAKAAITVCFLFVASWTPYAVLALIGAFGDQTLLTPGVTMIPACTCKFVACLDPYVYAISHPRYRIELQKKLPWLAITEKDVETTSNTTETTTPAQAT
;
A
#
# COMPACT_ATOMS: atom_id res chain seq x y z
N MET A 1 -1.67 -1.10 -7.86
CA MET A 1 -1.97 0.09 -7.02
C MET A 1 -1.17 0.14 -5.71
N LYS A 2 -1.25 -0.87 -4.82
CA LYS A 2 -0.51 -0.86 -3.53
C LYS A 2 1.01 -0.64 -3.68
N ALA A 3 1.65 -1.26 -4.67
CA ALA A 3 3.07 -1.04 -4.97
C ALA A 3 3.38 0.42 -5.37
N CYS A 4 2.50 1.06 -6.14
CA CYS A 4 2.64 2.48 -6.51
C CYS A 4 2.51 3.41 -5.31
N ILE A 5 1.59 3.09 -4.38
CA ILE A 5 1.47 3.80 -3.10
C ILE A 5 2.76 3.64 -2.30
N ALA A 6 3.29 2.42 -2.19
CA ALA A 6 4.56 2.16 -1.50
C ALA A 6 5.72 2.96 -2.10
N TYR A 7 5.83 3.01 -3.43
CA TYR A 7 6.81 3.82 -4.15
C TYR A 7 6.67 5.32 -3.86
N ASP A 8 5.46 5.86 -3.96
CA ASP A 8 5.18 7.28 -3.69
C ASP A 8 5.52 7.65 -2.23
N ARG A 9 5.17 6.78 -1.28
CA ARG A 9 5.53 6.94 0.13
C ARG A 9 7.04 6.89 0.32
N TYR A 10 7.73 5.95 -0.32
CA TYR A 10 9.19 5.88 -0.29
C TYR A 10 9.81 7.18 -0.82
N ASN A 11 9.36 7.68 -1.97
CA ASN A 11 9.90 8.91 -2.53
C ASN A 11 9.66 10.12 -1.61
N THR A 12 8.47 10.20 -1.00
CA THR A 12 8.12 11.29 -0.08
C THR A 12 8.99 11.28 1.20
N ILE A 13 9.30 10.09 1.75
CA ILE A 13 10.02 9.94 3.02
C ILE A 13 11.53 9.93 2.82
N ALA A 14 12.02 9.18 1.82
CA ALA A 14 13.45 8.99 1.59
C ALA A 14 14.09 10.13 0.76
N ARG A 15 13.28 10.92 0.04
CA ARG A 15 13.78 11.99 -0.82
C ARG A 15 12.94 13.27 -0.67
N PRO A 16 13.01 13.95 0.48
CA PRO A 16 12.22 15.17 0.71
C PRO A 16 12.55 16.32 -0.26
N PHE A 17 13.75 16.31 -0.87
CA PHE A 17 14.19 17.31 -1.85
C PHE A 17 13.72 17.01 -3.28
N ASP A 18 13.41 15.76 -3.60
CA ASP A 18 12.75 15.41 -4.86
C ASP A 18 11.26 15.71 -4.68
N GLY A 19 10.79 16.83 -5.22
CA GLY A 19 9.46 17.39 -4.96
C GLY A 19 8.29 16.39 -4.99
N ARG A 20 7.20 16.74 -4.29
CA ARG A 20 6.00 15.90 -4.11
C ARG A 20 5.43 15.37 -5.43
N LEU A 21 4.74 14.23 -5.35
CA LEU A 21 4.06 13.63 -6.50
C LEU A 21 3.09 14.62 -7.15
N THR A 22 3.43 15.04 -8.37
CA THR A 22 2.58 15.89 -9.20
C THR A 22 1.36 15.12 -9.71
N HIS A 23 0.25 15.81 -9.96
CA HIS A 23 -0.96 15.22 -10.55
C HIS A 23 -0.66 14.45 -11.85
N THR A 24 0.19 15.00 -12.72
CA THR A 24 0.59 14.33 -13.98
C THR A 24 1.27 12.98 -13.73
N LYS A 25 2.23 12.93 -12.79
CA LYS A 25 2.88 11.67 -12.39
C LYS A 25 1.87 10.67 -11.82
N ALA A 26 0.93 11.12 -10.98
CA ALA A 26 -0.10 10.25 -10.43
C ALA A 26 -1.02 9.64 -11.51
N ILE A 27 -1.49 10.46 -12.46
CA ILE A 27 -2.31 10.00 -13.60
C ILE A 27 -1.53 9.02 -14.47
N MET A 28 -0.27 9.32 -14.76
CA MET A 28 0.61 8.43 -15.54
C MET A 28 0.79 7.09 -14.83
N MET A 29 1.12 7.09 -13.53
CA MET A 29 1.27 5.87 -12.73
C MET A 29 -0.01 5.04 -12.70
N THR A 30 -1.17 5.68 -12.49
CA THR A 30 -2.47 4.98 -12.51
C THR A 30 -2.75 4.39 -13.90
N SER A 31 -2.47 5.12 -14.98
CA SER A 31 -2.65 4.63 -16.35
C SER A 31 -1.77 3.41 -16.63
N LEU A 32 -0.52 3.44 -16.19
CA LEU A 32 0.39 2.29 -16.29
C LEU A 32 -0.11 1.08 -15.51
N VAL A 33 -0.67 1.28 -14.32
CA VAL A 33 -1.28 0.18 -13.54
C VAL A 33 -2.45 -0.43 -14.30
N TRP A 34 -3.33 0.39 -14.88
CA TRP A 34 -4.47 -0.11 -15.67
C TRP A 34 -4.00 -0.89 -16.89
N LEU A 35 -3.06 -0.34 -17.67
CA LEU A 35 -2.47 -1.02 -18.83
C LEU A 35 -1.80 -2.34 -18.43
N TYR A 36 -1.21 -2.39 -17.23
CA TYR A 36 -0.61 -3.61 -16.70
C TYR A 36 -1.65 -4.65 -16.27
N THR A 37 -2.75 -4.25 -15.62
CA THR A 37 -3.74 -5.18 -15.05
C THR A 37 -4.81 -5.65 -16.04
N ILE A 38 -5.16 -4.82 -17.03
CA ILE A 38 -6.21 -5.12 -18.01
C ILE A 38 -5.96 -6.44 -18.76
N PRO A 39 -4.76 -6.71 -19.30
CA PRO A 39 -4.51 -7.96 -20.02
C PRO A 39 -4.83 -9.20 -19.17
N TRP A 40 -4.42 -9.21 -17.91
CA TRP A 40 -4.64 -10.35 -17.01
C TRP A 40 -6.11 -10.62 -16.71
N ALA A 41 -6.96 -9.58 -16.74
CA ALA A 41 -8.41 -9.71 -16.56
C ALA A 41 -9.14 -10.01 -17.88
N VAL A 42 -8.70 -9.44 -19.00
CA VAL A 42 -9.40 -9.53 -20.30
C VAL A 42 -9.07 -10.83 -21.02
N LEU A 43 -7.83 -11.32 -20.95
CA LEU A 43 -7.43 -12.56 -21.64
C LEU A 43 -8.33 -13.77 -21.28
N PRO A 44 -8.70 -14.00 -20.00
CA PRO A 44 -9.60 -15.10 -19.64
C PRO A 44 -11.07 -14.81 -19.99
N VAL A 45 -11.51 -13.54 -20.01
CA VAL A 45 -12.87 -13.17 -20.44
C VAL A 45 -13.06 -13.49 -21.92
N LEU A 46 -12.09 -13.12 -22.75
CA LEU A 46 -12.12 -13.37 -24.20
C LEU A 46 -11.73 -14.81 -24.54
N LYS A 47 -11.37 -15.64 -23.54
CA LYS A 47 -10.91 -17.03 -23.68
C LYS A 47 -9.69 -17.17 -24.61
N PHE A 48 -8.91 -16.10 -24.77
CA PHE A 48 -7.64 -16.17 -25.50
C PHE A 48 -6.59 -16.94 -24.71
N TRP A 49 -6.56 -16.75 -23.38
CA TRP A 49 -5.66 -17.48 -22.49
C TRP A 49 -6.23 -17.53 -21.07
N GLY A 50 -6.45 -18.74 -20.56
CA GLY A 50 -7.22 -18.97 -19.33
C GLY A 50 -8.74 -18.80 -19.55
N ARG A 51 -9.51 -19.07 -18.49
CA ARG A 51 -10.97 -18.84 -18.47
C ARG A 51 -11.46 -18.58 -17.05
N TYR A 52 -12.62 -17.93 -16.93
CA TYR A 52 -13.32 -17.83 -15.65
C TYR A 52 -14.27 -19.01 -15.45
N VAL A 53 -14.27 -19.57 -14.24
CA VAL A 53 -15.11 -20.69 -13.80
C VAL A 53 -15.66 -20.44 -12.40
N PRO A 54 -16.81 -21.03 -12.05
CA PRO A 54 -17.30 -21.03 -10.67
C PRO A 54 -16.31 -21.71 -9.70
N GLU A 55 -16.19 -21.19 -8.49
CA GLU A 55 -15.31 -21.73 -7.43
C GLU A 55 -16.08 -22.13 -6.16
N GLY A 56 -15.51 -23.07 -5.39
CA GLY A 56 -16.03 -23.51 -4.09
C GLY A 56 -17.47 -24.02 -4.16
N TYR A 57 -18.39 -23.36 -3.45
CA TYR A 57 -19.83 -23.67 -3.45
C TYR A 57 -20.59 -23.14 -4.68
N LEU A 58 -19.89 -22.76 -5.75
CA LEU A 58 -20.48 -22.22 -6.98
C LEU A 58 -21.20 -20.87 -6.80
N THR A 59 -20.87 -20.14 -5.74
CA THR A 59 -21.44 -18.82 -5.43
C THR A 59 -20.57 -17.65 -5.90
N SER A 60 -19.37 -17.93 -6.38
CA SER A 60 -18.38 -16.98 -6.87
C SER A 60 -17.71 -17.52 -8.13
N CYS A 61 -17.13 -16.64 -8.94
CA CYS A 61 -16.31 -17.00 -10.09
C CYS A 61 -14.86 -16.57 -9.88
N THR A 62 -13.94 -17.35 -10.44
CA THR A 62 -12.51 -17.06 -10.45
C THR A 62 -11.85 -17.62 -11.70
N PHE A 63 -10.57 -17.35 -11.88
CA PHE A 63 -9.80 -17.94 -12.96
C PHE A 63 -9.61 -19.44 -12.75
N ASP A 64 -9.66 -20.21 -13.82
CA ASP A 64 -9.56 -21.66 -13.75
C ASP A 64 -8.17 -22.10 -13.31
N TYR A 65 -8.06 -22.54 -12.05
CA TYR A 65 -6.86 -23.16 -11.51
C TYR A 65 -6.98 -24.68 -11.37
N LEU A 66 -8.04 -25.30 -11.88
CA LEU A 66 -8.29 -26.74 -11.76
C LEU A 66 -7.99 -27.50 -13.06
N THR A 67 -8.16 -26.87 -14.21
CA THR A 67 -7.86 -27.55 -15.49
C THR A 67 -6.37 -27.87 -15.59
N THR A 68 -6.08 -29.13 -15.89
CA THR A 68 -4.73 -29.70 -15.88
C THR A 68 -3.97 -29.56 -17.20
N THR A 69 -4.55 -28.87 -18.20
CA THR A 69 -3.87 -28.61 -19.47
C THR A 69 -2.62 -27.75 -19.26
N PHE A 70 -1.59 -28.00 -20.06
CA PHE A 70 -0.33 -27.25 -19.98
C PHE A 70 -0.57 -25.73 -20.10
N ASP A 71 -1.39 -25.31 -21.06
CA ASP A 71 -1.70 -23.90 -21.28
C ASP A 71 -2.35 -23.24 -20.06
N ASN A 72 -3.24 -23.96 -19.37
CA ASN A 72 -3.91 -23.43 -18.17
C ASN A 72 -2.94 -23.34 -16.99
N LYS A 73 -2.07 -24.35 -16.80
CA LYS A 73 -1.02 -24.29 -15.78
C LYS A 73 -0.05 -23.14 -16.03
N MET A 74 0.34 -22.91 -17.28
CA MET A 74 1.18 -21.78 -17.67
C MET A 74 0.50 -20.44 -17.41
N PHE A 75 -0.80 -20.34 -17.70
CA PHE A 75 -1.59 -19.15 -17.36
C PHE A 75 -1.60 -18.89 -15.84
N VAL A 76 -1.90 -19.91 -15.03
CA VAL A 76 -1.92 -19.80 -13.55
C VAL A 76 -0.54 -19.41 -13.01
N GLY A 77 0.53 -20.05 -13.48
CA GLY A 77 1.91 -19.73 -13.06
C GLY A 77 2.34 -18.31 -13.46
N THR A 78 1.91 -17.84 -14.63
CA THR A 78 2.14 -16.47 -15.10
C THR A 78 1.38 -15.47 -14.22
N LEU A 79 0.11 -15.74 -13.95
CA LEU A 79 -0.72 -14.89 -13.09
C LEU A 79 -0.14 -14.81 -11.67
N PHE A 80 0.29 -15.95 -11.10
CA PHE A 80 0.96 -15.97 -9.80
C PHE A 80 2.24 -15.13 -9.81
N THR A 81 3.10 -15.28 -10.81
CA THR A 81 4.37 -14.55 -10.88
C THR A 81 4.16 -13.03 -11.06
N PHE A 82 3.37 -12.63 -12.05
CA PHE A 82 3.24 -11.23 -12.44
C PHE A 82 2.16 -10.49 -11.65
N SER A 83 1.09 -11.15 -11.23
CA SER A 83 0.01 -10.48 -10.48
C SER A 83 0.15 -10.62 -8.96
N TYR A 84 0.95 -11.57 -8.47
CA TYR A 84 1.19 -11.75 -7.04
C TYR A 84 2.65 -11.50 -6.63
N VAL A 85 3.61 -12.29 -7.12
CA VAL A 85 5.01 -12.22 -6.67
C VAL A 85 5.63 -10.86 -6.99
N PHE A 86 5.58 -10.40 -8.24
CA PHE A 86 6.22 -9.15 -8.65
C PHE A 86 5.70 -7.91 -7.88
N PRO A 87 4.38 -7.66 -7.78
CA PRO A 87 3.86 -6.56 -6.97
C PRO A 87 4.23 -6.70 -5.50
N MET A 88 4.26 -7.93 -4.97
CA MET A 88 4.62 -8.18 -3.58
C MET A 88 6.10 -7.88 -3.30
N SER A 89 7.01 -8.30 -4.18
CA SER A 89 8.43 -7.99 -4.07
C SER A 89 8.67 -6.47 -4.10
N LEU A 90 8.00 -5.74 -4.98
CA LEU A 90 8.09 -4.26 -5.02
C LEU A 90 7.59 -3.63 -3.71
N ILE A 91 6.47 -4.13 -3.18
CA ILE A 91 5.92 -3.67 -1.90
C ILE A 91 6.93 -3.88 -0.77
N ILE A 92 7.43 -5.11 -0.58
CA ILE A 92 8.45 -5.41 0.45
C ILE A 92 9.66 -4.50 0.27
N TYR A 93 10.19 -4.40 -0.96
CA TYR A 93 11.35 -3.59 -1.25
C TYR A 93 11.18 -2.13 -0.83
N TYR A 94 10.11 -1.46 -1.27
CA TYR A 94 9.91 -0.05 -0.92
C TYR A 94 9.67 0.16 0.57
N TYR A 95 8.93 -0.73 1.25
CA TYR A 95 8.74 -0.60 2.71
C TYR A 95 10.00 -0.91 3.51
N SER A 96 10.80 -1.90 3.12
CA SER A 96 12.10 -2.15 3.73
C SER A 96 12.98 -0.91 3.63
N GLN A 97 13.01 -0.27 2.46
CA GLN A 97 13.76 0.98 2.27
C GLN A 97 13.22 2.13 3.13
N ILE A 98 11.91 2.25 3.30
CA ILE A 98 11.31 3.25 4.23
C ILE A 98 11.77 2.99 5.67
N VAL A 99 11.66 1.75 6.15
CA VAL A 99 12.05 1.40 7.53
C VAL A 99 13.54 1.65 7.76
N SER A 100 14.40 1.24 6.82
CA SER A 100 15.83 1.51 6.88
C SER A 100 16.15 3.01 6.88
N HIS A 101 15.45 3.80 6.05
CA HIS A 101 15.64 5.24 6.02
C HIS A 101 15.22 5.90 7.35
N VAL A 102 14.07 5.51 7.91
CA VAL A 102 13.59 6.03 9.20
C VAL A 102 14.56 5.67 10.34
N ALA A 103 15.04 4.42 10.39
CA ALA A 103 15.99 3.98 11.41
C ALA A 103 17.33 4.74 11.32
N ASN A 104 17.83 4.96 10.10
CA ASN A 104 19.06 5.72 9.87
C ASN A 104 18.88 7.21 10.20
N HIS A 105 17.73 7.80 9.85
CA HIS A 105 17.40 9.18 10.18
C HIS A 105 17.29 9.38 11.70
N GLU A 106 16.64 8.46 12.42
CA GLU A 106 16.55 8.51 13.88
C GLU A 106 17.93 8.41 14.53
N LYS A 107 18.78 7.49 14.04
CA LYS A 107 20.15 7.33 14.52
C LYS A 107 20.99 8.58 14.28
N ALA A 108 20.94 9.15 13.08
CA ALA A 108 21.66 10.37 12.73
C ALA A 108 21.23 11.56 13.60
N LEU A 109 19.93 11.70 13.87
CA LEU A 109 19.41 12.72 14.80
C LEU A 109 19.91 12.51 16.23
N ARG A 110 19.90 11.26 16.74
CA ARG A 110 20.43 10.94 18.07
C ARG A 110 21.93 11.28 18.18
N ASP A 111 22.69 11.02 17.13
CA ASP A 111 24.13 11.32 17.09
C ASP A 111 24.41 12.82 16.94
N GLN A 112 23.58 13.57 16.21
CA GLN A 112 23.65 15.04 16.15
C GLN A 112 23.29 15.69 17.50
N ALA A 113 22.26 15.18 18.19
CA ALA A 113 21.86 15.69 19.51
C ALA A 113 22.98 15.56 20.54
N LYS A 114 23.71 14.43 20.53
CA LYS A 114 24.89 14.23 21.38
C LYS A 114 26.03 15.20 21.07
N LYS A 115 26.19 15.61 19.82
CA LYS A 115 27.26 16.54 19.40
C LYS A 115 26.92 18.01 19.64
N MET A 116 25.64 18.37 19.64
CA MET A 116 25.20 19.76 19.77
C MET A 116 24.91 20.22 21.20
N ASN A 117 24.79 19.33 22.20
CA ASN A 117 24.46 19.68 23.60
C ASN A 117 23.29 20.69 23.73
N VAL A 118 22.33 20.63 22.80
CA VAL A 118 21.15 21.50 22.78
C VAL A 118 19.94 20.61 23.02
N GLU A 119 19.56 20.48 24.29
CA GLU A 119 18.30 19.85 24.74
C GLU A 119 17.06 20.53 24.09
N SER A 120 17.21 21.75 23.54
CA SER A 120 16.11 22.63 23.10
C SER A 120 15.71 22.57 21.62
N LEU A 121 16.44 21.91 20.72
CA LEU A 121 15.96 21.70 19.32
C LEU A 121 14.98 20.53 19.19
N ARG A 122 14.71 19.85 20.30
CA ARG A 122 13.95 18.60 20.40
C ARG A 122 12.42 18.78 20.35
N SER A 123 11.89 20.01 20.50
CA SER A 123 10.47 20.18 20.90
C SER A 123 9.49 20.62 19.81
N ASN A 124 9.87 21.47 18.86
CA ASN A 124 9.01 22.13 17.87
C ASN A 124 8.49 21.32 16.65
N GLN A 125 9.40 21.16 15.68
CA GLN A 125 9.04 21.04 14.26
C GLN A 125 9.37 19.67 13.66
N ASN A 126 10.51 19.07 14.04
CA ASN A 126 10.99 17.80 13.46
C ASN A 126 10.42 16.54 14.13
N ALA A 127 10.02 16.63 15.40
CA ALA A 127 9.37 15.51 16.10
C ALA A 127 7.94 15.25 15.55
N GLY A 128 7.21 16.32 15.21
CA GLY A 128 5.88 16.26 14.62
C GLY A 128 5.87 15.63 13.23
N SER A 129 6.74 16.09 12.31
CA SER A 129 6.85 15.54 10.95
C SER A 129 7.28 14.06 10.95
N SER A 130 8.30 13.71 11.73
CA SER A 130 8.76 12.32 11.88
C SER A 130 7.68 11.40 12.43
N SER A 131 6.86 11.88 13.38
CA SER A 131 5.76 11.08 13.95
C SER A 131 4.62 10.81 12.96
N VAL A 132 4.32 11.77 12.08
CA VAL A 132 3.33 11.61 11.01
C VAL A 132 3.84 10.62 9.95
N GLU A 133 5.11 10.72 9.57
CA GLU A 133 5.74 9.78 8.64
C GLU A 133 5.79 8.35 9.18
N ILE A 134 6.12 8.17 10.47
CA ILE A 134 6.06 6.86 11.15
C ILE A 134 4.62 6.32 11.20
N ARG A 135 3.62 7.16 11.51
CA ARG A 135 2.20 6.74 11.47
C ARG A 135 1.79 6.28 10.08
N ILE A 136 2.20 7.00 9.04
CA ILE A 136 1.93 6.63 7.64
C ILE A 136 2.67 5.35 7.25
N ALA A 137 3.93 5.17 7.64
CA ALA A 137 4.67 3.94 7.40
C ALA A 137 4.02 2.74 8.11
N LYS A 138 3.60 2.92 9.37
CA LYS A 138 2.89 1.88 10.13
C LYS A 138 1.56 1.50 9.47
N ALA A 139 0.77 2.49 9.05
CA ALA A 139 -0.45 2.29 8.29
C ALA A 139 -0.20 1.40 7.07
N ALA A 140 0.85 1.73 6.34
CA ALA A 140 1.18 1.13 5.08
C ALA A 140 1.69 -0.31 5.25
N ILE A 141 2.49 -0.58 6.29
CA ILE A 141 2.86 -1.94 6.72
C ILE A 141 1.63 -2.76 7.10
N THR A 142 0.68 -2.19 7.85
CA THR A 142 -0.57 -2.88 8.21
C THR A 142 -1.38 -3.26 6.97
N VAL A 143 -1.54 -2.34 6.02
CA VAL A 143 -2.21 -2.61 4.75
C VAL A 143 -1.54 -3.75 3.99
N CYS A 144 -0.21 -3.76 3.94
CA CYS A 144 0.56 -4.81 3.25
C CYS A 144 0.46 -6.16 3.94
N PHE A 145 0.54 -6.18 5.27
CA PHE A 145 0.33 -7.40 6.04
C PHE A 145 -1.06 -7.98 5.80
N LEU A 146 -2.11 -7.17 5.86
CA LEU A 146 -3.48 -7.60 5.58
C LEU A 146 -3.63 -8.15 4.16
N PHE A 147 -3.01 -7.49 3.17
CA PHE A 147 -3.01 -7.95 1.79
C PHE A 147 -2.36 -9.34 1.67
N VAL A 148 -1.15 -9.52 2.22
CA VAL A 148 -0.43 -10.82 2.18
C VAL A 148 -1.22 -11.89 2.91
N ALA A 149 -1.68 -11.63 4.13
CA ALA A 149 -2.45 -12.59 4.93
C ALA A 149 -3.74 -13.03 4.21
N SER A 150 -4.36 -12.13 3.44
CA SER A 150 -5.61 -12.42 2.73
C SER A 150 -5.40 -13.12 1.39
N TRP A 151 -4.36 -12.74 0.63
CA TRP A 151 -4.12 -13.26 -0.71
C TRP A 151 -3.23 -14.50 -0.76
N THR A 152 -2.28 -14.65 0.18
CA THR A 152 -1.36 -15.82 0.19
C THR A 152 -2.10 -17.14 0.25
N PRO A 153 -3.09 -17.34 1.15
CA PRO A 153 -3.77 -18.64 1.24
C PRO A 153 -4.50 -18.98 -0.06
N TYR A 154 -5.09 -17.98 -0.71
CA TYR A 154 -5.77 -18.16 -1.99
C TYR A 154 -4.80 -18.49 -3.13
N ALA A 155 -3.66 -17.78 -3.20
CA ALA A 155 -2.62 -18.03 -4.19
C ALA A 155 -2.02 -19.45 -4.05
N VAL A 156 -1.80 -19.91 -2.81
CA VAL A 156 -1.34 -21.28 -2.54
C VAL A 156 -2.34 -22.32 -3.03
N LEU A 157 -3.64 -22.12 -2.80
CA LEU A 157 -4.67 -23.04 -3.30
C LEU A 157 -4.73 -23.08 -4.83
N ALA A 158 -4.59 -21.93 -5.49
CA ALA A 158 -4.53 -21.89 -6.94
C ALA A 158 -3.31 -22.66 -7.49
N LEU A 159 -2.15 -22.56 -6.82
CA LEU A 159 -0.96 -23.35 -7.18
C LEU A 159 -1.15 -24.84 -6.91
N ILE A 160 -1.79 -25.22 -5.81
CA ILE A 160 -2.15 -26.62 -5.54
C ILE A 160 -3.07 -27.15 -6.64
N GLY A 161 -4.04 -26.35 -7.09
CA GLY A 161 -4.93 -26.73 -8.19
C GLY A 161 -4.19 -26.98 -9.50
N ALA A 162 -3.27 -26.08 -9.86
CA ALA A 162 -2.56 -26.17 -11.12
C ALA A 162 -1.42 -27.21 -11.11
N PHE A 163 -0.68 -27.31 -10.01
CA PHE A 163 0.59 -28.05 -9.95
C PHE A 163 0.64 -29.16 -8.89
N GLY A 164 -0.29 -29.17 -7.94
CA GLY A 164 -0.30 -30.09 -6.81
C GLY A 164 -1.47 -31.07 -6.83
N ASP A 165 -1.82 -31.56 -5.63
CA ASP A 165 -2.89 -32.52 -5.42
C ASP A 165 -4.24 -31.81 -5.26
N GLN A 166 -5.12 -31.97 -6.26
CA GLN A 166 -6.45 -31.37 -6.27
C GLN A 166 -7.40 -32.00 -5.26
N THR A 167 -7.10 -33.18 -4.69
CA THR A 167 -7.95 -33.82 -3.67
C THR A 167 -8.04 -33.01 -2.38
N LEU A 168 -7.07 -32.12 -2.15
CA LEU A 168 -7.05 -31.17 -1.03
C LEU A 168 -8.04 -30.01 -1.21
N LEU A 169 -8.51 -29.76 -2.44
CA LEU A 169 -9.34 -28.60 -2.81
C LEU A 169 -10.83 -28.88 -2.62
N THR A 170 -11.25 -29.02 -1.36
CA THR A 170 -12.67 -29.13 -1.03
C THR A 170 -13.37 -27.75 -1.08
N PRO A 171 -14.70 -27.68 -1.27
CA PRO A 171 -15.43 -26.42 -1.29
C PRO A 171 -15.22 -25.55 -0.04
N GLY A 172 -15.15 -26.17 1.16
CA GLY A 172 -14.92 -25.44 2.41
C GLY A 172 -13.50 -24.85 2.49
N VAL A 173 -12.49 -25.64 2.12
CA VAL A 173 -11.06 -25.23 2.14
C VAL A 173 -10.80 -24.13 1.12
N THR A 174 -11.46 -24.18 -0.04
CA THR A 174 -11.30 -23.16 -1.10
C THR A 174 -12.07 -21.87 -0.83
N MET A 175 -13.26 -21.97 -0.20
CA MET A 175 -14.11 -20.80 0.01
C MET A 175 -13.56 -19.84 1.07
N ILE A 176 -12.96 -20.33 2.16
CA ILE A 176 -12.48 -19.46 3.24
C ILE A 176 -11.44 -18.45 2.70
N PRO A 177 -10.34 -18.86 2.04
CA PRO A 177 -9.40 -17.93 1.41
C PRO A 177 -10.02 -17.06 0.32
N ALA A 178 -10.96 -17.61 -0.46
CA ALA A 178 -11.65 -16.87 -1.51
C ALA A 178 -12.48 -15.71 -0.93
N CYS A 179 -13.10 -15.89 0.24
CA CYS A 179 -13.82 -14.85 0.96
C CYS A 179 -12.85 -13.84 1.58
N THR A 180 -11.78 -14.30 2.23
CA THR A 180 -10.80 -13.42 2.86
C THR A 180 -10.12 -12.49 1.85
N CYS A 181 -9.71 -13.01 0.68
CA CYS A 181 -9.07 -12.18 -0.35
C CYS A 181 -10.01 -11.16 -0.97
N LYS A 182 -11.32 -11.44 -1.05
CA LYS A 182 -12.34 -10.49 -1.51
C LYS A 182 -12.64 -9.44 -0.44
N PHE A 183 -12.74 -9.86 0.84
CA PHE A 183 -13.06 -8.99 1.96
C PHE A 183 -11.96 -7.94 2.24
N VAL A 184 -10.69 -8.27 1.99
CA VAL A 184 -9.58 -7.33 2.25
C VAL A 184 -9.71 -6.01 1.50
N ALA A 185 -10.36 -6.00 0.32
CA ALA A 185 -10.63 -4.78 -0.43
C ALA A 185 -11.57 -3.83 0.33
N CYS A 186 -12.47 -4.36 1.16
CA CYS A 186 -13.37 -3.59 2.01
C CYS A 186 -12.68 -3.02 3.26
N LEU A 187 -11.53 -3.58 3.67
CA LEU A 187 -10.79 -3.11 4.85
C LEU A 187 -9.96 -1.86 4.59
N ASP A 188 -9.62 -1.60 3.32
CA ASP A 188 -8.78 -0.48 2.92
C ASP A 188 -9.24 0.88 3.50
N PRO A 189 -10.51 1.32 3.32
CA PRO A 189 -10.99 2.58 3.88
C PRO A 189 -10.89 2.67 5.40
N TYR A 190 -11.14 1.56 6.12
CA TYR A 190 -11.06 1.51 7.58
C TYR A 190 -9.61 1.68 8.05
N VAL A 191 -8.66 1.01 7.38
CA VAL A 191 -7.24 1.17 7.71
C VAL A 191 -6.82 2.62 7.50
N TYR A 192 -7.19 3.26 6.38
CA TYR A 192 -6.90 4.69 6.15
C TYR A 192 -7.59 5.60 7.17
N ALA A 193 -8.84 5.32 7.54
CA ALA A 193 -9.59 6.06 8.56
C ALA A 193 -8.92 6.00 9.95
N ILE A 194 -8.22 4.92 10.29
CA ILE A 194 -7.55 4.80 11.59
C ILE A 194 -6.17 5.45 11.57
N SER A 195 -5.51 5.49 10.41
CA SER A 195 -4.06 5.64 10.37
C SER A 195 -3.52 6.82 9.55
N HIS A 196 -4.34 7.45 8.70
CA HIS A 196 -3.90 8.55 7.83
C HIS A 196 -4.39 9.93 8.36
N PRO A 197 -3.53 10.77 8.96
CA PRO A 197 -3.96 12.01 9.64
C PRO A 197 -4.77 12.97 8.77
N ARG A 198 -4.34 13.24 7.52
CA ARG A 198 -5.10 14.12 6.61
C ARG A 198 -6.46 13.55 6.20
N TYR A 199 -6.57 12.22 6.07
CA TYR A 199 -7.83 11.58 5.72
C TYR A 199 -8.80 11.66 6.91
N ARG A 200 -8.28 11.53 8.13
CA ARG A 200 -9.03 11.70 9.37
C ARG A 200 -9.59 13.10 9.56
N ILE A 201 -8.80 14.13 9.24
CA ILE A 201 -9.27 15.53 9.27
C ILE A 201 -10.44 15.73 8.30
N GLU A 202 -10.31 15.26 7.06
CA GLU A 202 -11.40 15.35 6.08
C GLU A 202 -12.62 14.52 6.47
N LEU A 203 -12.41 13.35 7.09
CA LEU A 203 -13.48 12.50 7.60
C LEU A 203 -14.22 13.15 8.78
N GLN A 204 -13.51 13.82 9.68
CA GLN A 204 -14.09 14.60 10.77
C GLN A 204 -14.98 15.73 10.24
N LYS A 205 -14.55 16.43 9.18
CA LYS A 205 -15.36 17.48 8.53
C LYS A 205 -16.62 16.93 7.86
N LYS A 206 -16.53 15.77 7.19
CA LYS A 206 -17.63 15.20 6.40
C LYS A 206 -18.59 14.31 7.20
N LEU A 207 -18.11 13.64 8.25
CA LEU A 207 -18.87 12.71 9.09
C LEU A 207 -18.65 13.05 10.59
N PRO A 208 -19.26 14.14 11.09
CA PRO A 208 -19.05 14.59 12.47
C PRO A 208 -19.53 13.58 13.53
N TRP A 209 -20.42 12.67 13.15
CA TRP A 209 -20.94 11.61 14.02
C TRP A 209 -19.94 10.46 14.27
N LEU A 210 -18.81 10.40 13.57
CA LEU A 210 -17.75 9.40 13.83
C LEU A 210 -16.87 9.74 15.05
N ALA A 211 -17.09 10.88 15.73
CA ALA A 211 -16.36 11.33 16.92
C ALA A 211 -14.82 11.24 16.78
N ILE A 212 -14.30 11.51 15.58
CA ILE A 212 -12.86 11.58 15.31
C ILE A 212 -12.36 12.94 15.77
N THR A 213 -11.32 12.94 16.61
CA THR A 213 -10.59 14.16 17.00
C THR A 213 -9.16 14.06 16.48
N GLU A 214 -8.87 14.66 15.33
CA GLU A 214 -7.52 14.81 14.82
C GLU A 214 -7.16 16.31 14.76
N LYS A 215 -5.96 16.68 15.21
CA LYS A 215 -5.49 18.08 15.15
C LYS A 215 -5.07 18.41 13.72
N ASP A 216 -5.35 19.64 13.26
CA ASP A 216 -4.89 20.11 11.96
C ASP A 216 -3.36 20.04 11.89
N VAL A 217 -2.85 19.33 10.88
CA VAL A 217 -1.41 19.35 10.57
C VAL A 217 -1.17 20.61 9.75
N GLU A 218 -0.87 21.72 10.43
CA GLU A 218 -0.52 22.97 9.77
C GLU A 218 0.59 22.73 8.74
N THR A 219 0.31 23.10 7.49
CA THR A 219 1.32 23.17 6.45
C THR A 219 2.18 24.39 6.79
N THR A 220 3.36 24.17 7.36
CA THR A 220 4.38 25.22 7.48
C THR A 220 4.88 25.57 6.07
N SER A 221 4.10 26.39 5.36
CA SER A 221 4.61 27.25 4.31
C SER A 221 5.41 28.35 5.02
N ASN A 222 6.73 28.24 4.96
CA ASN A 222 7.64 29.33 5.32
C ASN A 222 7.39 30.50 4.37
N THR A 223 6.44 31.37 4.71
CA THR A 223 6.40 32.73 4.19
C THR A 223 7.26 33.56 5.13
N THR A 224 8.51 33.78 4.75
CA THR A 224 9.41 34.70 5.43
C THR A 224 8.86 36.11 5.24
N GLU A 225 8.06 36.60 6.19
CA GLU A 225 7.79 38.03 6.32
C GLU A 225 9.09 38.70 6.77
N THR A 226 9.72 39.40 5.84
CA THR A 226 10.89 40.25 6.11
C THR A 226 10.38 41.50 6.81
N THR A 227 10.50 41.54 8.14
CA THR A 227 10.34 42.77 8.91
C THR A 227 11.49 43.71 8.57
N THR A 228 11.17 44.84 7.94
CA THR A 228 12.10 45.96 7.76
C THR A 228 12.01 46.86 8.98
N PRO A 229 13.10 47.17 9.71
CA PRO A 229 13.08 48.15 10.78
C PRO A 229 13.14 49.57 10.19
N ALA A 230 12.05 50.33 10.29
CA ALA A 230 12.09 51.76 10.02
C ALA A 230 12.80 52.47 11.18
N GLN A 231 13.99 53.01 10.88
CA GLN A 231 14.80 53.85 11.77
C GLN A 231 14.07 55.15 12.11
N ALA A 232 14.29 55.58 13.35
CA ALA A 232 14.02 56.93 13.82
C ALA A 232 14.85 57.96 13.03
N THR A 233 14.20 59.03 12.56
CA THR A 233 14.67 60.42 12.63
C THR A 233 13.54 61.36 12.24
#